data_AF-A0A535H150-F1
#
_entry.id   AF-A0A535H150-F1
#
_cell.length_a   1.000
_cell.length_b   1.000
_cell.length_c   1.000
_cell.angle_alpha   90.00
_cell.angle_beta   90.00
_cell.angle_gamma   90.00
#
_symmetry.space_group_name_H-M   'P 1'
#
loop_
_entity.id
_entity.type
_entity.pdbx_description
1 polymer ?
#
loop_
_entity_poly.entity_id
_entity_poly.type
_entity_poly.pdbx_seq_one_letter_code
_entity_poly.pdbx_strand_id
1 'polypeptide(L)'
;MRRHMPAPRWTERASHMKGGVGSPRGQDLIGLGVFLAAAFLIPFVAGLVLDAVVHTSPLFLFAGLFLGIGAATFALYTRLKRYL
;
A
#
# COMPACT_ATOMS: atom_id res chain seq x y z
N MET A 1 -24.24 -35.83 45.14
CA MET A 1 -24.49 -34.97 43.97
C MET A 1 -23.16 -34.45 43.41
N ARG A 2 -22.56 -35.14 42.43
CA ARG A 2 -21.44 -34.60 41.64
C ARG A 2 -21.98 -34.25 40.26
N ARG A 3 -21.95 -32.96 39.88
CA ARG A 3 -22.30 -32.55 38.52
C ARG A 3 -21.17 -33.00 37.59
N HIS A 4 -21.46 -33.92 36.69
CA HIS A 4 -20.60 -34.18 35.54
C HIS A 4 -20.54 -32.90 34.70
N MET A 5 -19.41 -32.20 34.77
CA MET A 5 -19.07 -31.15 33.83
C MET A 5 -18.47 -31.82 32.58
N PRO A 6 -19.07 -31.66 31.39
CA PRO A 6 -18.44 -32.10 30.16
C PRO A 6 -17.20 -31.23 29.87
N ALA A 7 -16.11 -31.87 29.47
CA ALA A 7 -14.86 -31.20 29.13
C ALA A 7 -15.03 -30.34 27.84
N PRO A 8 -14.38 -29.17 27.75
CA PRO A 8 -14.42 -28.34 26.55
C PRO A 8 -13.78 -29.07 25.35
N ARG A 9 -14.50 -29.13 24.22
CA ARG A 9 -14.00 -29.71 22.95
C ARG A 9 -12.93 -28.81 22.35
N TRP A 10 -11.68 -29.11 22.66
CA TRP A 10 -10.47 -28.45 22.12
C TRP A 10 -10.41 -28.38 20.58
N THR A 11 -11.13 -29.26 19.90
CA THR A 11 -11.20 -29.33 18.42
C THR A 11 -11.93 -28.15 17.79
N GLU A 12 -12.81 -27.46 18.53
CA GLU A 12 -13.59 -26.31 18.04
C GLU A 12 -12.80 -24.99 18.11
N ARG A 13 -11.86 -24.88 19.05
CA ARG A 13 -10.97 -23.71 19.17
C ARG A 13 -9.86 -23.70 18.11
N ALA A 14 -9.38 -24.86 17.69
CA ALA A 14 -8.31 -24.96 16.69
C ALA A 14 -8.79 -24.57 15.27
N SER A 15 -10.06 -24.78 14.96
CA SER A 15 -10.66 -24.45 13.66
C SER A 15 -10.93 -22.95 13.51
N HIS A 16 -11.16 -22.23 14.61
CA HIS A 16 -11.29 -20.77 14.63
C HIS A 16 -9.95 -20.00 14.53
N MET A 17 -8.81 -20.69 14.61
CA MET A 17 -7.47 -20.09 14.45
C MET A 17 -6.89 -20.23 13.04
N LYS A 18 -7.68 -20.66 12.04
CA LYS A 18 -7.24 -20.81 10.65
C LYS A 18 -7.56 -19.62 9.73
N GLY A 19 -7.78 -18.46 10.34
CA GLY A 19 -7.99 -17.18 9.64
C GLY A 19 -7.05 -16.11 10.18
N GLY A 20 -5.74 -16.35 10.07
CA GLY A 20 -4.74 -15.36 10.46
C GLY A 20 -4.91 -14.08 9.64
N VAL A 21 -5.20 -12.98 10.33
CA VAL A 21 -5.27 -11.59 9.83
C VAL A 21 -3.86 -11.04 9.48
N GLY A 22 -2.90 -11.90 9.09
CA GLY A 22 -1.48 -11.61 9.32
C GLY A 22 -0.49 -11.86 8.18
N SER A 23 -0.90 -12.08 6.94
CA SER A 23 0.06 -12.14 5.83
C SER A 23 -0.51 -11.55 4.55
N PRO A 24 0.02 -10.39 4.08
CA PRO A 24 -0.32 -9.84 2.77
C PRO A 24 -0.07 -10.92 1.71
N ARG A 25 -1.06 -11.17 0.85
CA ARG A 25 -0.88 -12.13 -0.24
C ARG A 25 0.14 -11.56 -1.21
N GLY A 26 0.95 -12.40 -1.86
CA GLY A 26 1.96 -11.93 -2.83
C GLY A 26 1.36 -11.04 -3.94
N GLN A 27 0.09 -11.27 -4.27
CA GLN A 27 -0.68 -10.46 -5.21
C GLN A 27 -0.99 -9.04 -4.68
N ASP A 28 -1.19 -8.88 -3.36
CA ASP A 28 -1.37 -7.57 -2.73
C ASP A 28 -0.08 -6.74 -2.80
N LEU A 29 1.08 -7.40 -2.66
CA LEU A 29 2.40 -6.75 -2.75
C LEU A 29 2.71 -6.27 -4.18
N ILE A 30 2.36 -7.06 -5.20
CA ILE A 30 2.51 -6.67 -6.60
C ILE A 30 1.60 -5.46 -6.91
N GLY A 31 0.34 -5.51 -6.46
CA GLY A 31 -0.58 -4.37 -6.62
C GLY A 31 -0.08 -3.11 -5.90
N LEU A 32 0.58 -3.27 -4.75
CA LEU A 32 1.20 -2.16 -4.01
C LEU A 32 2.39 -1.55 -4.78
N GLY A 33 3.26 -2.40 -5.33
CA GLY A 33 4.41 -1.98 -6.12
C GLY A 33 4.00 -1.26 -7.40
N VAL A 34 3.05 -1.81 -8.16
CA VAL A 34 2.52 -1.18 -9.39
C VAL A 34 1.87 0.16 -9.08
N PHE A 35 1.07 0.24 -8.02
CA PHE A 35 0.44 1.49 -7.61
C PHE A 35 1.47 2.56 -7.24
N LEU A 36 2.50 2.20 -6.46
CA LEU A 36 3.56 3.13 -6.07
C LEU A 36 4.38 3.59 -7.28
N ALA A 37 4.72 2.66 -8.17
CA ALA A 37 5.40 2.96 -9.41
C ALA A 37 4.58 3.93 -10.26
N ALA A 38 3.30 3.65 -10.51
CA ALA A 38 2.43 4.52 -11.30
C ALA A 38 2.25 5.91 -10.67
N ALA A 39 2.07 5.98 -9.35
CA ALA A 39 1.92 7.24 -8.61
C ALA A 39 3.16 8.15 -8.72
N PHE A 40 4.35 7.57 -8.88
CA PHE A 40 5.59 8.32 -9.12
C PHE A 40 5.84 8.58 -10.62
N LEU A 41 5.75 7.55 -11.45
CA LEU A 41 6.17 7.59 -12.85
C LEU A 41 5.30 8.54 -13.69
N ILE A 42 3.97 8.54 -13.45
CA ILE A 42 3.03 9.37 -14.22
C ILE A 42 3.33 10.87 -14.08
N PRO A 43 3.35 11.46 -12.87
CA PRO A 43 3.67 12.89 -12.72
C PRO A 43 5.10 13.24 -13.13
N PHE A 44 6.07 12.32 -12.93
CA PHE A 44 7.45 12.52 -13.36
C PHE A 44 7.57 12.63 -14.89
N VAL A 45 7.00 11.67 -15.62
CA VAL A 45 7.00 11.68 -17.09
C VAL A 45 6.20 12.86 -17.63
N ALA A 46 5.07 13.21 -17.00
CA ALA A 46 4.30 14.39 -17.37
C ALA A 46 5.13 15.68 -17.25
N GLY A 47 5.87 15.86 -16.14
CA GLY A 47 6.76 17.00 -15.94
C GLY A 47 7.88 17.08 -16.98
N LEU A 48 8.50 15.94 -17.32
CA LEU A 48 9.52 15.84 -18.37
C LEU A 48 9.00 16.25 -19.75
N VAL A 49 7.82 15.75 -20.13
CA VAL A 49 7.20 16.07 -21.42
C VAL A 49 6.80 17.55 -21.48
N LEU A 50 6.24 18.09 -20.40
CA LEU A 50 5.90 19.51 -20.32
C LEU A 50 7.14 20.41 -20.46
N ASP A 51 8.24 20.07 -19.79
CA ASP A 51 9.50 20.83 -19.87
C ASP A 51 10.07 20.79 -21.31
N ALA A 52 10.03 19.62 -21.95
CA ALA A 52 10.49 19.45 -23.33
C ALA A 52 9.64 20.22 -24.36
N VAL A 53 8.33 20.36 -24.13
CA VAL A 53 7.44 21.13 -25.02
C VAL A 53 7.59 22.63 -24.80
N VAL A 54 7.70 23.09 -23.55
CA VAL A 54 7.65 24.51 -23.20
C VAL A 54 9.02 25.22 -23.34
N HIS A 55 10.13 24.47 -23.48
CA HIS A 55 11.50 25.01 -23.69
C HIS A 55 11.95 26.00 -22.60
N THR A 56 11.26 26.01 -21.47
CA THR A 56 11.66 26.72 -20.27
C THR A 56 12.87 26.00 -19.66
N SER A 57 13.75 26.76 -19.01
CA SER A 57 14.70 26.24 -18.00
C SER A 57 14.08 25.09 -17.20
N PRO A 58 14.84 24.07 -16.73
CA PRO A 58 14.36 22.76 -16.21
C PRO A 58 13.52 22.82 -14.91
N LEU A 59 12.86 23.94 -14.66
CA LEU A 59 11.93 24.24 -13.58
C LEU A 59 10.70 23.33 -13.61
N PHE A 60 10.15 22.97 -14.78
CA PHE A 60 8.98 22.07 -14.82
C PHE A 60 9.34 20.64 -14.48
N LEU A 61 10.58 20.22 -14.79
CA LEU A 61 11.12 18.95 -14.32
C LEU A 61 11.20 18.93 -12.78
N PHE A 62 11.76 19.97 -12.15
CA PHE A 62 11.81 20.07 -10.69
C PHE A 62 10.42 20.16 -10.05
N ALA A 63 9.49 20.91 -10.65
CA ALA A 63 8.10 20.99 -10.18
C ALA A 63 7.39 19.63 -10.27
N GLY A 64 7.53 18.93 -11.41
CA GLY A 64 6.98 17.59 -11.61
C GLY A 64 7.59 16.55 -10.68
N LEU A 65 8.89 16.65 -10.41
CA LEU A 65 9.59 15.81 -9.43
C LEU A 65 9.08 16.06 -8.00
N PHE A 66 8.96 17.32 -7.57
CA PHE A 66 8.40 17.67 -6.26
C PHE A 66 6.96 17.17 -6.11
N LEU A 67 6.13 17.34 -7.14
CA LEU A 67 4.76 16.82 -7.17
C LEU A 67 4.72 15.29 -7.10
N GLY A 68 5.57 14.59 -7.87
CA GLY A 68 5.64 13.13 -7.87
C GLY A 68 6.11 12.57 -6.53
N ILE A 69 7.14 13.15 -5.92
CA ILE A 69 7.63 12.77 -4.59
C ILE A 69 6.54 13.03 -3.53
N GLY A 70 5.87 14.19 -3.59
CA GLY A 70 4.79 14.53 -2.66
C GLY A 70 3.61 13.57 -2.77
N ALA A 71 3.17 13.26 -3.99
CA ALA A 71 2.08 12.30 -4.25
C ALA A 71 2.43 10.89 -3.77
N ALA A 72 3.65 10.39 -4.07
CA ALA A 72 4.12 9.09 -3.62
C ALA A 72 4.20 9.01 -2.08
N THR A 73 4.74 10.06 -1.44
CA THR A 73 4.84 10.13 0.04
C THR A 73 3.47 10.16 0.69
N PHE A 74 2.52 10.95 0.15
CA PHE A 74 1.15 11.00 0.65
C PHE A 74 0.41 9.68 0.47
N ALA A 75 0.58 9.03 -0.68
CA ALA A 75 -0.01 7.72 -0.97
C ALA A 75 0.56 6.61 -0.07
N LEU A 76 1.86 6.66 0.24
CA LEU A 76 2.49 5.75 1.20
C LEU A 76 1.99 6.01 2.62
N TYR A 77 1.91 7.28 3.04
CA TYR A 77 1.43 7.68 4.36
C TYR A 77 -0.01 7.24 4.61
N THR A 78 -0.91 7.47 3.64
CA THR A 78 -2.32 7.04 3.73
C THR A 78 -2.47 5.53 3.80
N ARG A 79 -1.60 4.77 3.11
CA ARG A 79 -1.55 3.30 3.24
C ARG A 79 -1.05 2.89 4.62
N LEU A 80 0.06 3.44 5.11
CA LEU A 80 0.59 3.12 6.45
C LEU A 80 -0.42 3.40 7.56
N LYS A 81 -1.12 4.54 7.49
CA LYS A 81 -2.18 4.90 8.44
C LYS A 81 -3.40 3.97 8.39
N ARG A 82 -3.58 3.22 7.30
CA ARG A 82 -4.65 2.24 7.16
C ARG A 82 -4.30 0.88 7.78
N TYR A 83 -3.02 0.64 8.05
CA TYR A 83 -2.50 -0.61 8.64
C TYR A 83 -2.07 -0.46 10.12
N LEU A 84 -1.99 0.77 10.64
CA LEU A 84 -1.79 1.11 12.05
C LEU A 84 -3.14 1.41 12.72
#